data_AF-A0A1T4T1I1-F1
#
_entry.id   AF-A0A1T4T1I1-F1
#
_cell.length_a   1.000
_cell.length_b   1.000
_cell.length_c   1.000
_cell.angle_alpha   90.00
_cell.angle_beta   90.00
_cell.angle_gamma   90.00
#
_symmetry.space_group_name_H-M   'P 1'
#
loop_
_entity.id
_entity.type
_entity.pdbx_description
1 polymer ?
#
loop_
_entity_poly.entity_id
_entity_poly.type
_entity_poly.pdbx_seq_one_letter_code
_entity_poly.pdbx_strand_id
1 'polypeptide(L)'
;MSRRPGRDPGLQPERTLLSWQRTLIVVIATVLLYVRDPFHDVTAATGRAVEALHRLPIGLVVLAVAGVLMVHVRRRWRATDHGCHDDATGTPPAPVARPWALFLLSGSVAALGVVVAVTAVLG
;
A
#
# COMPACT_ATOMS: atom_id res chain seq x y z
N MET A 1 -28.15 -29.60 -22.64
CA MET A 1 -27.46 -28.73 -21.66
C MET A 1 -26.15 -28.25 -22.26
N SER A 2 -26.13 -27.08 -22.88
CA SER A 2 -24.93 -26.49 -23.48
C SER A 2 -24.03 -25.90 -22.39
N ARG A 3 -22.82 -26.44 -22.20
CA ARG A 3 -21.76 -25.81 -21.41
C ARG A 3 -21.45 -24.47 -22.05
N ARG A 4 -21.79 -23.35 -21.40
CA ARG A 4 -21.34 -22.03 -21.86
C ARG A 4 -19.80 -22.04 -21.75
N PRO A 5 -19.06 -21.68 -22.81
CA PRO A 5 -17.61 -21.57 -22.72
C PRO A 5 -17.29 -20.56 -21.62
N GLY A 6 -16.46 -20.99 -20.66
CA GLY A 6 -16.01 -20.17 -19.53
C GLY A 6 -15.49 -18.85 -20.06
N ARG A 7 -16.07 -17.75 -19.60
CA ARG A 7 -15.70 -16.40 -20.03
C ARG A 7 -14.26 -16.18 -19.57
N ASP A 8 -13.34 -15.97 -20.52
CA ASP A 8 -11.99 -15.51 -20.19
C ASP A 8 -12.14 -14.19 -19.41
N PRO A 9 -11.67 -14.13 -18.14
CA PRO A 9 -11.74 -12.90 -17.34
C PRO A 9 -10.95 -11.74 -17.97
N GLY A 10 -10.13 -12.02 -18.99
CA GLY A 10 -9.28 -11.04 -19.66
C GLY A 10 -8.15 -10.56 -18.75
N LEU A 11 -7.27 -9.71 -19.28
CA LEU A 11 -6.08 -9.20 -18.57
C LEU A 11 -6.39 -8.20 -17.43
N GLN A 12 -7.63 -8.16 -16.93
CA GLN A 12 -8.07 -7.20 -15.92
C GLN A 12 -7.52 -7.49 -14.51
N PRO A 13 -7.47 -8.76 -14.04
CA PRO A 13 -6.90 -9.10 -12.74
C PRO A 13 -5.41 -8.74 -12.63
N GLU A 14 -4.63 -9.01 -13.67
CA GLU A 14 -3.19 -8.71 -13.74
C GLU A 14 -2.95 -7.20 -13.73
N ARG A 15 -3.74 -6.44 -14.51
CA ARG A 15 -3.67 -4.96 -14.50
C ARG A 15 -3.98 -4.39 -13.13
N THR A 16 -4.96 -4.97 -12.44
CA THR A 16 -5.31 -4.56 -11.08
C THR A 16 -4.15 -4.84 -10.13
N LEU A 17 -3.55 -6.03 -10.18
CA LEU A 17 -2.41 -6.38 -9.33
C LEU A 17 -1.19 -5.49 -9.59
N LEU A 18 -0.85 -5.21 -10.85
CA LEU A 18 0.25 -4.30 -11.21
C LEU A 18 0.01 -2.88 -10.69
N SER A 19 -1.24 -2.37 -10.78
CA SER A 19 -1.58 -1.06 -10.23
C SER A 19 -1.41 -1.00 -8.71
N TRP A 20 -1.80 -2.07 -7.99
CA TRP A 20 -1.61 -2.16 -6.53
C TRP A 20 -0.13 -2.21 -6.16
N GLN A 21 0.68 -2.99 -6.87
CA GLN A 21 2.12 -3.05 -6.65
C GLN A 21 2.77 -1.68 -6.86
N ARG A 22 2.43 -1.00 -7.96
CA ARG A 22 2.94 0.33 -8.27
C ARG A 22 2.60 1.33 -7.18
N THR A 23 1.35 1.36 -6.74
CA THR A 23 0.92 2.28 -5.67
C THR A 23 1.65 2.01 -4.36
N LEU A 24 1.78 0.74 -3.96
CA LEU A 24 2.50 0.39 -2.74
C LEU A 24 3.99 0.75 -2.81
N ILE A 25 4.65 0.56 -3.96
CA ILE A 25 6.05 0.97 -4.17
C ILE A 25 6.19 2.49 -4.02
N VAL A 26 5.30 3.27 -4.62
CA VAL A 26 5.32 4.74 -4.51
C VAL A 26 5.12 5.19 -3.07
N VAL A 27 4.19 4.57 -2.33
CA VAL A 27 3.97 4.88 -0.91
C VAL A 27 5.22 4.56 -0.09
N ILE A 28 5.83 3.39 -0.29
CA ILE A 28 7.08 3.00 0.38
C ILE A 28 8.20 4.01 0.08
N ALA A 29 8.39 4.36 -1.20
CA ALA A 29 9.40 5.34 -1.60
C ALA A 29 9.16 6.72 -0.95
N THR A 30 7.90 7.17 -0.92
CA THR A 30 7.52 8.45 -0.29
C THR A 30 7.85 8.45 1.21
N VAL A 31 7.57 7.36 1.91
CA VAL A 31 7.90 7.21 3.34
C VAL A 31 9.41 7.19 3.56
N LEU A 32 10.16 6.48 2.72
CA LEU A 32 11.63 6.46 2.82
C LEU A 32 12.22 7.85 2.57
N LEU A 33 11.67 8.63 1.65
CA LEU A 33 12.06 10.02 1.41
C LEU A 33 11.73 10.91 2.61
N TYR A 34 10.55 10.74 3.21
CA TYR A 34 10.14 11.45 4.41
C TYR A 34 11.07 11.18 5.61
N VAL A 35 11.50 9.92 5.78
CA VAL A 35 12.44 9.53 6.84
C VAL A 35 13.86 10.01 6.54
N ARG A 36 14.26 10.03 5.27
CA ARG A 36 15.62 10.46 4.85
C ARG A 36 15.88 11.95 5.11
N ASP A 37 14.83 12.77 5.10
CA ASP A 37 14.81 14.23 5.23
C ASP A 37 16.13 14.98 4.91
N PRO A 38 16.29 15.49 3.67
CA PRO A 38 17.44 16.30 3.29
C PRO A 38 17.33 17.79 3.66
N PHE A 39 16.22 18.25 4.25
CA PHE A 39 15.93 19.67 4.44
C PHE A 39 16.35 20.24 5.80
N HIS A 40 16.85 19.41 6.72
CA HIS A 40 17.31 19.88 8.02
C HIS A 40 18.78 20.30 8.01
N ASP A 41 18.98 21.59 8.21
CA ASP A 41 20.29 22.23 8.33
C ASP A 41 21.16 21.59 9.42
N VAL A 42 22.45 21.48 9.11
CA VAL A 42 23.51 20.78 9.86
C VAL A 42 23.77 21.36 11.27
N THR A 43 23.13 22.47 11.63
CA THR A 43 23.52 23.34 12.76
C THR A 43 22.98 22.94 14.14
N ALA A 44 21.97 22.07 14.26
CA ALA A 44 21.44 21.64 15.56
C ALA A 44 21.58 20.13 15.79
N ALA A 45 22.75 19.68 16.25
CA ALA A 45 23.04 18.26 16.52
C ALA A 45 22.15 17.63 17.61
N THR A 46 21.62 18.43 18.54
CA THR A 46 20.79 17.98 19.67
C THR A 46 19.29 17.87 19.33
N GLY A 47 18.79 18.69 18.39
CA GLY A 47 17.39 18.62 17.91
C GLY A 47 17.13 17.44 16.98
N ARG A 48 18.15 17.03 16.19
CA ARG A 48 18.09 15.92 15.23
C ARG A 48 17.67 14.57 15.83
N ALA A 49 18.15 14.25 17.03
CA ALA A 49 17.87 12.96 17.66
C ALA A 49 16.41 12.82 18.10
N VAL A 50 15.83 13.91 18.63
CA VAL A 50 14.43 13.93 19.10
C VAL A 50 13.48 13.88 17.90
N GLU A 51 13.79 14.61 16.83
CA GLU A 51 12.92 14.66 15.66
C GLU A 51 12.97 13.39 14.82
N ALA A 52 14.15 12.79 14.65
CA ALA A 52 14.29 11.46 14.04
C ALA A 52 13.50 10.39 14.81
N LEU A 53 13.48 10.48 16.13
CA LEU A 53 12.74 9.55 16.99
C LEU A 53 11.21 9.63 16.79
N HIS A 54 10.66 10.80 16.43
CA HIS A 54 9.23 10.95 16.14
C HIS A 54 8.86 10.53 14.71
N ARG A 55 9.76 10.66 13.74
CA ARG A 55 9.50 10.31 12.33
C ARG A 55 9.62 8.82 12.04
N LEU A 56 10.56 8.14 12.69
CA LEU A 56 10.78 6.70 12.57
C LEU A 56 9.52 5.85 12.84
N PRO A 57 8.76 6.03 13.94
CA PRO A 57 7.58 5.23 14.20
C PRO A 57 6.47 5.47 13.16
N ILE A 58 6.30 6.71 12.69
CA ILE A 58 5.33 7.04 11.63
C ILE A 58 5.72 6.31 10.34
N GLY A 59 6.98 6.40 9.93
CA GLY A 59 7.48 5.69 8.75
C GLY A 59 7.31 4.17 8.88
N LEU A 60 7.64 3.61 10.05
CA LEU A 60 7.50 2.19 10.32
C LEU A 60 6.05 1.72 10.23
N VAL A 61 5.09 2.49 10.76
CA VAL A 61 3.66 2.18 10.67
C VAL A 61 3.19 2.16 9.22
N VAL A 62 3.54 3.17 8.42
CA VAL A 62 3.12 3.21 7.00
C VAL A 62 3.78 2.07 6.21
N LEU A 63 5.05 1.76 6.45
CA LEU A 63 5.74 0.61 5.85
C LEU A 63 5.10 -0.72 6.25
N ALA A 64 4.72 -0.89 7.52
CA ALA A 64 4.03 -2.07 8.02
C ALA A 64 2.66 -2.24 7.34
N VAL A 65 1.86 -1.16 7.23
CA VAL A 65 0.58 -1.18 6.51
C VAL A 65 0.79 -1.53 5.04
N ALA A 66 1.76 -0.91 4.36
CA ALA A 66 2.07 -1.23 2.97
C ALA A 66 2.50 -2.69 2.78
N GLY A 67 3.30 -3.23 3.71
CA GLY A 67 3.71 -4.63 3.74
C GLY A 67 2.54 -5.59 3.94
N VAL A 68 1.65 -5.29 4.88
CA VAL A 68 0.42 -6.08 5.12
C VAL A 68 -0.47 -6.09 3.88
N LEU A 69 -0.68 -4.93 3.25
CA LEU A 69 -1.45 -4.83 2.01
C LEU A 69 -0.80 -5.61 0.86
N MET A 70 0.53 -5.53 0.71
CA MET A 70 1.27 -6.31 -0.29
C MET A 70 1.10 -7.81 -0.08
N VAL A 71 1.23 -8.28 1.16
CA VAL A 71 1.03 -9.69 1.53
C VAL A 71 -0.42 -10.10 1.31
N HIS A 72 -1.39 -9.26 1.65
CA HIS A 72 -2.82 -9.53 1.46
C HIS A 72 -3.15 -9.73 -0.03
N VAL A 73 -2.72 -8.80 -0.88
CA VAL A 73 -2.95 -8.87 -2.34
C VAL A 73 -2.26 -10.10 -2.93
N ARG A 74 -1.01 -10.39 -2.53
CA ARG A 74 -0.27 -11.58 -3.01
C ARG A 74 -0.88 -12.90 -2.56
N ARG A 75 -1.30 -13.01 -1.29
CA ARG A 75 -1.93 -14.23 -0.77
C ARG A 75 -3.27 -14.48 -1.45
N ARG A 76 -4.07 -13.43 -1.65
CA ARG A 76 -5.35 -13.56 -2.33
C ARG A 76 -5.18 -13.95 -3.79
N TRP A 77 -4.24 -13.34 -4.50
CA TRP A 77 -3.89 -13.69 -5.88
C TRP A 77 -3.52 -15.18 -6.04
N ARG A 78 -2.69 -15.70 -5.13
CA ARG A 78 -2.32 -17.14 -5.13
C ARG A 78 -3.50 -18.05 -4.78
N ALA A 79 -4.39 -17.60 -3.90
CA ALA A 79 -5.55 -18.38 -3.47
C ALA A 79 -6.67 -18.45 -4.53
N THR A 80 -6.71 -17.49 -5.47
CA THR A 80 -7.72 -17.44 -6.55
C THR A 80 -7.19 -17.99 -7.88
N ASP A 81 -6.16 -18.82 -7.85
CA ASP A 81 -5.42 -19.32 -9.02
C ASP A 81 -5.22 -18.23 -10.10
N HIS A 82 -4.53 -17.14 -9.74
CA HIS A 82 -4.26 -16.02 -10.65
C HIS A 82 -5.51 -15.27 -11.15
N GLY A 83 -6.63 -15.37 -10.42
CA GLY A 83 -7.89 -14.72 -10.79
C GLY A 83 -8.76 -15.56 -11.72
N CYS A 84 -8.36 -16.80 -12.01
CA CYS A 84 -9.08 -17.73 -12.87
C CYS A 84 -10.13 -18.54 -12.12
N HIS A 85 -9.93 -18.87 -10.83
CA HIS A 85 -10.83 -19.74 -10.09
C HIS A 85 -10.89 -19.42 -8.59
N ASP A 86 -12.10 -19.28 -8.05
CA ASP A 86 -12.35 -19.32 -6.59
C ASP A 86 -12.87 -20.71 -6.24
N ASP A 87 -11.96 -21.60 -5.81
CA ASP A 87 -12.23 -23.01 -5.51
C ASP A 87 -13.28 -23.20 -4.40
N ALA A 88 -13.53 -22.15 -3.59
CA ALA A 88 -14.49 -22.22 -2.50
C ALA A 88 -15.95 -21.98 -2.94
N THR A 89 -16.19 -21.31 -4.08
CA THR A 89 -17.54 -20.86 -4.44
C THR A 89 -17.94 -21.09 -5.90
N GLY A 90 -17.00 -21.40 -6.81
CA GLY A 90 -17.31 -21.63 -8.23
C GLY A 90 -17.89 -20.40 -8.95
N THR A 91 -17.73 -19.22 -8.37
CA THR A 91 -18.19 -17.93 -8.92
C THR A 91 -16.99 -17.06 -9.32
N PRO A 92 -17.18 -16.05 -10.22
CA PRO A 92 -16.10 -15.16 -10.59
C PRO A 92 -15.52 -14.47 -9.35
N PRO A 93 -14.19 -14.46 -9.16
CA PRO A 93 -13.58 -13.93 -7.95
C PRO A 93 -13.91 -12.45 -7.79
N ALA A 94 -14.46 -12.09 -6.63
CA ALA A 94 -14.76 -10.72 -6.22
C ALA A 94 -13.50 -9.82 -6.31
N PRO A 95 -13.66 -8.47 -6.44
CA PRO A 95 -12.57 -7.52 -6.64
C PRO A 95 -11.33 -7.83 -5.79
N VAL A 96 -10.14 -7.78 -6.44
CA VAL A 96 -8.85 -8.20 -5.86
C VAL A 96 -8.56 -7.50 -4.53
N ALA A 97 -9.03 -6.27 -4.36
CA ALA A 97 -8.96 -5.54 -3.10
C ALA A 97 -10.34 -5.48 -2.43
N ARG A 98 -10.39 -6.01 -1.20
CA ARG A 98 -11.55 -5.82 -0.32
C ARG A 98 -11.67 -4.34 0.07
N PRO A 99 -12.88 -3.82 0.34
CA PRO A 99 -13.10 -2.40 0.69
C PRO A 99 -12.21 -1.88 1.83
N TRP A 100 -11.91 -2.72 2.83
CA TRP A 100 -11.03 -2.35 3.94
C TRP A 100 -9.61 -1.98 3.50
N ALA A 101 -9.08 -2.63 2.44
CA ALA A 101 -7.73 -2.36 1.93
C ALA A 101 -7.67 -0.97 1.30
N LEU A 102 -8.74 -0.53 0.64
CA LEU A 102 -8.87 0.83 0.10
C LEU A 102 -8.94 1.87 1.22
N PHE A 103 -9.72 1.60 2.27
CA PHE A 103 -9.82 2.50 3.43
C PHE A 103 -8.48 2.64 4.16
N LEU A 104 -7.76 1.54 4.38
CA LEU A 104 -6.43 1.59 5.01
C LEU A 104 -5.42 2.34 4.16
N LEU A 105 -5.34 2.05 2.85
CA LEU A 105 -4.41 2.75 1.96
C LEU A 105 -4.72 4.25 1.93
N SER A 106 -5.98 4.62 1.74
CA SER A 106 -6.41 6.02 1.67
C SER A 106 -6.16 6.74 2.99
N GLY A 107 -6.48 6.10 4.13
CA GLY A 107 -6.25 6.64 5.45
C GLY A 107 -4.75 6.82 5.75
N SER A 108 -3.90 5.85 5.39
CA SER A 108 -2.46 5.96 5.56
C SER A 108 -1.84 7.06 4.71
N VAL A 109 -2.27 7.20 3.45
CA VAL A 109 -1.80 8.28 2.57
C VAL A 109 -2.25 9.65 3.08
N ALA A 110 -3.50 9.79 3.50
CA ALA A 110 -4.01 11.03 4.07
C ALA A 110 -3.27 11.41 5.36
N ALA A 111 -3.07 10.45 6.27
CA ALA A 111 -2.32 10.67 7.51
C ALA A 111 -0.87 11.06 7.23
N LEU A 112 -0.20 10.39 6.29
CA LEU A 112 1.15 10.75 5.88
C LEU A 112 1.21 12.17 5.32
N GLY A 113 0.26 12.56 4.46
CA GLY A 113 0.16 13.91 3.92
C GLY A 113 -0.03 14.98 4.99
N VAL A 114 -0.91 14.74 5.96
CA VAL A 114 -1.12 15.65 7.11
C VAL A 114 0.16 15.78 7.93
N VAL A 115 0.83 14.67 8.26
CA VAL A 115 2.09 14.69 9.02
C VAL A 115 3.17 15.48 8.27
N VAL A 116 3.34 15.25 6.97
CA VAL A 116 4.29 15.99 6.14
C VAL A 116 3.97 17.49 6.12
N ALA A 117 2.71 17.86 5.95
CA ALA A 117 2.31 19.27 5.93
C ALA A 117 2.53 19.95 7.29
N VAL A 118 2.17 19.28 8.38
CA VAL A 118 2.36 19.80 9.74
C VAL A 118 3.84 19.96 10.06
N THR A 119 4.67 18.96 9.73
CA THR A 119 6.12 19.03 9.94
C THR A 119 6.78 20.11 9.09
N ALA A 120 6.32 20.34 7.85
CA ALA A 120 6.84 21.41 7.01
C ALA A 120 6.44 22.83 7.47
N VAL A 121 5.34 22.98 8.23
CA VAL A 121 4.88 24.28 8.75
C VAL A 121 5.45 24.58 10.14
N LEU A 122 5.63 23.55 10.96
CA LEU A 122 6.03 23.69 12.37
C LEU A 122 7.52 23.40 12.63
N GLY A 123 8.21 22.71 11.73
CA GLY A 123 9.66 22.46 11.76
C GLY A 123 10.41 23.55 11.04
#